data_AF-A0A4Y4F769-F1
#
_entry.id   AF-A0A4Y4F769-F1
#
_cell.length_a   1.000
_cell.length_b   1.000
_cell.length_c   1.000
_cell.angle_alpha   90.00
_cell.angle_beta   90.00
_cell.angle_gamma   90.00
#
_symmetry.space_group_name_H-M   'P 1'
#
loop_
_entity.id
_entity.type
_entity.pdbx_description
1 polymer ?
#
loop_
_entity_poly.entity_id
_entity_poly.type
_entity_poly.pdbx_seq_one_letter_code
_entity_poly.pdbx_strand_id
1 'polypeptide(L)'
;MKHWTEPNGIFLIQIPTEWQYLNPVVEGEEEKSPYSFQPYENANGCFQISCYPLEEIAPKLADEYPNGVPELRWRPSRMDDSEFCVHMFYGASADQALIGKYIHDASLDNDEQINEELRLVDKILKSVVIVPPGDRKLASDMEKFDRFQGALAASYDLLDNAIESDSFVEVIAVSANQIDAFLRLSIVIAIQLKNQTDEVPIKYLFQAEDERGLMERKIYDDALKYNVIKDNDHKELNSLYKLRNRVIHRYIISNIKTRDLPGIALRYVEACEKVRLILRDLENKQKDCQYGVYGKKFMKFSEPDDEAIKRLFADVNDKHLIRKFARKVTND
;
A
#
# COMPACT_ATOMS: atom_id res chain seq x y z
N MET A 1 -8.84 1.19 -12.96
CA MET A 1 -8.47 -0.11 -12.31
C MET A 1 -7.15 0.09 -11.57
N LYS A 2 -7.01 -0.48 -10.38
CA LYS A 2 -5.77 -0.48 -9.59
C LYS A 2 -5.22 -1.90 -9.46
N HIS A 3 -3.92 -2.02 -9.26
CA HIS A 3 -3.28 -3.31 -9.02
C HIS A 3 -3.45 -3.71 -7.57
N TRP A 4 -3.53 -5.01 -7.33
CA TRP A 4 -3.40 -5.59 -6.00
C TRP A 4 -2.54 -6.83 -6.13
N THR A 5 -1.59 -6.96 -5.21
CA THR A 5 -0.69 -8.10 -5.12
C THR A 5 -1.06 -8.93 -3.89
N GLU A 6 -1.13 -10.24 -4.07
CA GLU A 6 -1.26 -11.16 -2.94
C GLU A 6 -0.12 -10.94 -1.93
N PRO A 7 -0.35 -11.00 -0.61
CA PRO A 7 0.65 -10.61 0.40
C PRO A 7 2.01 -11.30 0.28
N ASN A 8 2.06 -12.54 -0.22
CA ASN A 8 3.27 -13.32 -0.46
C ASN A 8 3.80 -13.19 -1.90
N GLY A 9 3.17 -12.36 -2.72
CA GLY A 9 3.51 -12.12 -4.10
C GLY A 9 3.15 -13.26 -5.03
N ILE A 10 2.22 -14.15 -4.66
CA ILE A 10 1.88 -15.34 -5.46
C ILE A 10 1.17 -14.97 -6.76
N PHE A 11 0.25 -14.01 -6.70
CA PHE A 11 -0.48 -13.54 -7.87
C PHE A 11 -0.76 -12.05 -7.81
N LEU A 12 -1.07 -11.50 -8.98
CA LEU A 12 -1.47 -10.11 -9.20
C LEU A 12 -2.87 -10.10 -9.79
N ILE A 13 -3.70 -9.13 -9.40
CA ILE A 13 -4.98 -8.81 -10.04
C ILE A 13 -5.09 -7.32 -10.27
N GLN A 14 -5.98 -6.95 -11.18
CA GLN A 14 -6.50 -5.61 -11.29
C GLN A 14 -7.90 -5.58 -10.70
N ILE A 15 -8.13 -4.69 -9.74
CA ILE A 15 -9.44 -4.44 -9.13
C ILE A 15 -9.95 -3.03 -9.51
N PRO A 16 -11.27 -2.79 -9.48
CA PRO A 16 -11.81 -1.45 -9.64
C PRO A 16 -11.19 -0.47 -8.65
N THR A 17 -11.00 0.77 -9.07
CA THR A 17 -10.44 1.84 -8.23
C THR A 17 -11.37 2.23 -7.10
N GLU A 18 -12.64 1.89 -7.23
CA GLU A 18 -13.74 2.15 -6.30
C GLU A 18 -13.95 0.99 -5.31
N TRP A 19 -13.14 -0.06 -5.40
CA TRP A 19 -13.21 -1.23 -4.52
C TRP A 19 -12.07 -1.20 -3.49
N GLN A 20 -12.38 -1.67 -2.29
CA GLN A 20 -11.45 -1.82 -1.17
C GLN A 20 -11.09 -3.28 -0.96
N TYR A 21 -9.90 -3.53 -0.41
CA TYR A 21 -9.49 -4.84 0.12
C TYR A 21 -9.87 -4.93 1.60
N LEU A 22 -10.67 -5.93 1.97
CA LEU A 22 -11.38 -5.97 3.27
C LEU A 22 -10.64 -6.67 4.40
N ASN A 23 -9.81 -7.67 4.12
CA ASN A 23 -9.20 -8.48 5.18
C ASN A 23 -8.49 -7.64 6.25
N PRO A 24 -7.69 -6.60 5.94
CA PRO A 24 -7.03 -5.78 6.96
C PRO A 24 -7.98 -4.77 7.65
N VAL A 25 -9.22 -4.64 7.18
CA VAL A 25 -10.23 -3.71 7.71
C VAL A 25 -11.04 -4.35 8.84
N VAL A 26 -11.24 -5.67 8.79
CA VAL A 26 -12.06 -6.39 9.77
C VAL A 26 -11.21 -6.72 11.00
N GLU A 27 -11.55 -6.10 12.13
CA GLU A 27 -10.84 -6.30 13.39
C GLU A 27 -10.85 -7.79 13.80
N GLY A 28 -9.65 -8.34 14.04
CA GLY A 28 -9.47 -9.74 14.47
C GLY A 28 -9.32 -10.76 13.34
N GLU A 29 -9.45 -10.36 12.08
CA GLU A 29 -9.19 -11.24 10.93
C GLU A 29 -7.71 -11.24 10.55
N GLU A 30 -7.19 -12.43 10.23
CA GLU A 30 -5.82 -12.56 9.72
C GLU A 30 -5.78 -12.18 8.22
N GLU A 31 -4.69 -11.56 7.77
CA GLU A 31 -4.46 -11.26 6.35
C GLU A 31 -4.09 -12.54 5.57
N LYS A 32 -5.05 -13.45 5.44
CA LYS A 32 -4.93 -14.74 4.74
C LYS A 32 -6.10 -14.96 3.80
N SER A 33 -5.90 -15.86 2.83
CA SER A 33 -6.94 -16.29 1.90
C SER A 33 -8.17 -16.83 2.65
N PRO A 34 -9.41 -16.50 2.22
CA PRO A 34 -9.77 -15.77 1.01
C PRO A 34 -9.54 -14.25 1.09
N TYR A 35 -9.04 -13.66 0.01
CA TYR A 35 -8.83 -12.22 -0.12
C TYR A 35 -10.10 -11.56 -0.65
N SER A 36 -10.69 -10.66 0.14
CA SER A 36 -12.04 -10.14 -0.06
C SER A 36 -12.04 -8.68 -0.54
N PHE A 37 -12.90 -8.37 -1.50
CA PHE A 37 -13.00 -7.08 -2.16
C PHE A 37 -14.46 -6.66 -2.36
N GLN A 38 -14.76 -5.39 -2.12
CA GLN A 38 -16.10 -4.82 -2.34
C GLN A 38 -16.00 -3.32 -2.65
N PRO A 39 -17.05 -2.66 -3.16
CA PRO A 39 -17.12 -1.20 -3.26
C PRO A 39 -16.83 -0.47 -1.92
N TYR A 40 -16.23 0.73 -1.97
CA TYR A 40 -16.08 1.56 -0.76
C TYR A 40 -17.43 1.98 -0.15
N GLU A 41 -18.42 2.25 -0.99
CA GLU A 41 -19.77 2.65 -0.60
C GLU A 41 -20.80 1.75 -1.28
N ASN A 42 -21.94 1.50 -0.62
CA ASN A 42 -23.07 0.73 -1.15
C ASN A 42 -22.69 -0.68 -1.66
N ALA A 43 -21.90 -1.42 -0.88
CA ALA A 43 -21.55 -2.80 -1.23
C ALA A 43 -22.80 -3.69 -1.24
N ASN A 44 -23.14 -4.23 -2.41
CA ASN A 44 -24.25 -5.17 -2.60
C ASN A 44 -23.78 -6.64 -2.64
N GLY A 45 -22.48 -6.84 -2.85
CA GLY A 45 -21.84 -8.14 -2.81
C GLY A 45 -20.36 -8.02 -2.46
N CYS A 46 -19.72 -9.17 -2.35
CA CYS A 46 -18.31 -9.30 -2.02
C CYS A 46 -17.66 -10.29 -2.96
N PHE A 47 -16.62 -9.84 -3.67
CA PHE A 47 -15.75 -10.71 -4.43
C PHE A 47 -14.64 -11.25 -3.54
N GLN A 48 -14.39 -12.54 -3.60
CA GLN A 48 -13.31 -13.21 -2.90
C GLN A 48 -12.45 -13.98 -3.89
N ILE A 49 -11.14 -14.03 -3.66
CA ILE A 49 -10.23 -14.90 -4.39
C ILE A 49 -9.27 -15.60 -3.43
N SER A 50 -9.04 -16.88 -3.70
CA SER A 50 -8.14 -17.75 -2.97
C SER A 50 -7.15 -18.39 -3.90
N CYS A 51 -5.93 -18.62 -3.43
CA CYS A 51 -4.91 -19.40 -4.12
C CYS A 51 -4.38 -20.50 -3.19
N TYR A 52 -4.04 -21.63 -3.79
CA TYR A 52 -3.47 -22.79 -3.10
C TYR A 52 -2.42 -23.46 -4.00
N PRO A 53 -1.40 -24.10 -3.43
CA PRO A 53 -0.49 -24.95 -4.20
C PRO A 53 -1.27 -25.98 -5.01
N LEU A 54 -0.97 -26.09 -6.31
CA LEU A 54 -1.70 -26.95 -7.23
C LEU A 54 -1.66 -28.42 -6.81
N GLU A 55 -0.50 -28.86 -6.31
CA GLU A 55 -0.27 -30.23 -5.84
C GLU A 55 -1.15 -30.63 -4.64
N GLU A 56 -1.55 -29.66 -3.80
CA GLU A 56 -2.39 -29.91 -2.64
C GLU A 56 -3.87 -30.05 -3.01
N ILE A 57 -4.35 -29.22 -3.94
CA ILE A 57 -5.79 -29.16 -4.31
C ILE A 57 -6.13 -30.06 -5.50
N ALA A 58 -5.23 -30.17 -6.47
CA ALA A 58 -5.46 -30.90 -7.71
C ALA A 58 -4.22 -31.73 -8.11
N PRO A 59 -3.81 -32.73 -7.30
CA PRO A 59 -2.59 -33.51 -7.52
C PRO A 59 -2.53 -34.18 -8.89
N LYS A 60 -3.65 -34.72 -9.40
CA LYS A 60 -3.72 -35.31 -10.74
C LYS A 60 -3.41 -34.30 -11.85
N LEU A 61 -3.81 -33.04 -11.67
CA LEU A 61 -3.55 -31.97 -12.62
C LEU A 61 -2.09 -31.51 -12.51
N ALA A 62 -1.53 -31.48 -11.30
CA ALA A 62 -0.10 -31.24 -11.10
C ALA A 62 0.76 -32.33 -11.77
N ASP A 63 0.35 -33.60 -11.69
CA ASP A 63 1.02 -34.72 -12.38
C ASP A 63 0.97 -34.60 -13.91
N GLU A 64 -0.15 -34.11 -14.46
CA GLU A 64 -0.31 -33.86 -15.90
C GLU A 64 0.54 -32.67 -16.38
N TYR A 65 0.69 -31.65 -15.53
CA TYR A 65 1.44 -30.42 -15.80
C TYR A 65 2.59 -30.22 -14.80
N PRO A 66 3.66 -31.05 -14.86
CA PRO A 66 4.77 -30.98 -13.90
C PRO A 66 5.57 -29.67 -13.95
N ASN A 67 5.44 -28.90 -15.04
CA ASN A 67 6.04 -27.57 -15.20
C ASN A 67 5.03 -26.44 -14.98
N GLY A 68 3.84 -26.76 -14.44
CA GLY A 68 2.74 -25.84 -14.21
C GLY A 68 1.75 -25.76 -15.37
N VAL A 69 0.50 -25.39 -15.03
CA VAL A 69 -0.60 -25.25 -15.99
C VAL A 69 -0.37 -24.00 -16.86
N PRO A 70 -0.30 -24.12 -18.20
CA PRO A 70 0.20 -23.05 -19.06
C PRO A 70 -0.78 -21.89 -19.25
N GLU A 71 -2.09 -22.14 -19.15
CA GLU A 71 -3.13 -21.14 -19.41
C GLU A 71 -4.23 -21.23 -18.36
N LEU A 72 -4.53 -20.10 -17.73
CA LEU A 72 -5.64 -19.98 -16.79
C LEU A 72 -6.98 -20.04 -17.53
N ARG A 73 -7.80 -21.03 -17.18
CA ARG A 73 -9.19 -21.11 -17.66
C ARG A 73 -10.15 -21.21 -16.49
N TRP A 74 -11.06 -20.25 -16.41
CA TRP A 74 -12.09 -20.21 -15.37
C TRP A 74 -13.26 -21.12 -15.72
N ARG A 75 -13.63 -21.97 -14.77
CA ARG A 75 -14.83 -22.82 -14.82
C ARG A 75 -15.86 -22.26 -13.84
N PRO A 76 -16.92 -21.62 -14.33
CA PRO A 76 -17.96 -21.08 -13.47
C PRO A 76 -18.82 -22.22 -12.90
N SER A 77 -19.31 -22.01 -11.68
CA SER A 77 -20.30 -22.83 -11.00
C SER A 77 -21.17 -21.92 -10.12
N ARG A 78 -22.29 -22.43 -9.62
CA ARG A 78 -23.19 -21.70 -8.75
C ARG A 78 -23.56 -22.54 -7.53
N MET A 79 -23.58 -21.91 -6.36
CA MET A 79 -23.94 -22.55 -5.09
C MET A 79 -24.79 -21.57 -4.28
N ASP A 80 -26.11 -21.66 -4.43
CA ASP A 80 -27.04 -20.78 -3.73
C ASP A 80 -27.60 -21.46 -2.48
N ASP A 81 -27.97 -20.65 -1.50
CA ASP A 81 -28.81 -21.05 -0.37
C ASP A 81 -29.98 -20.08 -0.19
N SER A 82 -30.70 -20.16 0.94
CA SER A 82 -31.88 -19.32 1.19
C SER A 82 -31.54 -17.85 1.45
N GLU A 83 -30.30 -17.53 1.81
CA GLU A 83 -29.85 -16.20 2.21
C GLU A 83 -28.91 -15.59 1.16
N PHE A 84 -28.10 -16.41 0.48
CA PHE A 84 -27.05 -15.95 -0.41
C PHE A 84 -27.06 -16.65 -1.77
N CYS A 85 -26.69 -15.89 -2.80
CA CYS A 85 -26.29 -16.40 -4.10
C CYS A 85 -24.76 -16.37 -4.20
N VAL A 86 -24.14 -17.51 -4.55
CA VAL A 86 -22.68 -17.62 -4.65
C VAL A 86 -22.27 -18.06 -6.05
N HIS A 87 -21.65 -17.13 -6.79
CA HIS A 87 -21.03 -17.38 -8.08
C HIS A 87 -19.59 -17.83 -7.85
N MET A 88 -19.29 -19.07 -8.20
CA MET A 88 -18.00 -19.71 -7.96
C MET A 88 -17.21 -19.80 -9.27
N PHE A 89 -15.90 -19.58 -9.21
CA PHE A 89 -15.01 -19.64 -10.37
C PHE A 89 -13.77 -20.46 -10.01
N TYR A 90 -13.59 -21.60 -10.66
CA TYR A 90 -12.43 -22.48 -10.43
C TYR A 90 -11.42 -22.33 -11.56
N GLY A 91 -10.16 -22.13 -11.22
CA GLY A 91 -9.08 -22.01 -12.19
C GLY A 91 -7.80 -22.68 -11.69
N ALA A 92 -6.87 -22.94 -12.60
CA ALA A 92 -5.51 -23.34 -12.27
C ALA A 92 -4.56 -22.72 -13.30
N SER A 93 -3.39 -22.28 -12.84
CA SER A 93 -2.35 -21.70 -13.68
C SER A 93 -1.01 -21.81 -12.97
N ALA A 94 0.06 -22.05 -13.73
CA ALA A 94 1.39 -22.35 -13.21
C ALA A 94 1.31 -23.40 -12.08
N ASP A 95 1.85 -23.09 -10.91
CA ASP A 95 1.89 -23.94 -9.72
C ASP A 95 0.71 -23.70 -8.76
N GLN A 96 -0.36 -23.00 -9.18
CA GLN A 96 -1.45 -22.57 -8.30
C GLN A 96 -2.83 -23.04 -8.79
N ALA A 97 -3.66 -23.48 -7.84
CA ALA A 97 -5.10 -23.62 -7.98
C ALA A 97 -5.78 -22.37 -7.39
N LEU A 98 -6.80 -21.85 -8.08
CA LEU A 98 -7.51 -20.62 -7.74
C LEU A 98 -9.01 -20.88 -7.56
N ILE A 99 -9.59 -20.22 -6.56
CA ILE A 99 -11.04 -20.22 -6.32
C ILE A 99 -11.47 -18.77 -6.16
N GLY A 100 -12.20 -18.26 -7.15
CA GLY A 100 -12.94 -17.00 -7.07
C GLY A 100 -14.36 -17.25 -6.57
N LYS A 101 -14.91 -16.31 -5.80
CA LYS A 101 -16.31 -16.30 -5.38
C LYS A 101 -16.86 -14.89 -5.49
N TYR A 102 -18.11 -14.75 -5.89
CA TYR A 102 -18.85 -13.51 -5.71
C TYR A 102 -20.14 -13.83 -4.96
N ILE A 103 -20.30 -13.23 -3.78
CA ILE A 103 -21.36 -13.52 -2.83
C ILE A 103 -22.24 -12.28 -2.71
N HIS A 104 -23.55 -12.44 -2.90
CA HIS A 104 -24.54 -11.38 -2.69
C HIS A 104 -25.81 -11.94 -2.06
N ASP A 105 -26.62 -11.05 -1.49
CA ASP A 105 -27.91 -11.39 -0.89
C ASP A 105 -28.85 -12.00 -1.95
N ALA A 106 -29.56 -13.08 -1.58
CA ALA A 106 -30.49 -13.77 -2.47
C ALA A 106 -31.66 -12.89 -2.94
N SER A 107 -32.03 -11.85 -2.16
CA SER A 107 -33.04 -10.87 -2.55
C SER A 107 -32.63 -9.99 -3.73
N LEU A 108 -31.33 -9.94 -4.05
CA LEU A 108 -30.77 -9.20 -5.18
C LEU A 108 -30.50 -10.09 -6.41
N ASP A 109 -31.02 -11.32 -6.44
CA ASP A 109 -30.84 -12.21 -7.59
C ASP A 109 -31.44 -11.59 -8.87
N ASN A 110 -30.63 -11.55 -9.93
CA ASN A 110 -30.91 -10.89 -11.20
C ASN A 110 -31.05 -9.35 -11.14
N ASP A 111 -30.64 -8.70 -10.05
CA ASP A 111 -30.54 -7.24 -9.99
C ASP A 111 -29.52 -6.70 -11.02
N GLU A 112 -29.80 -5.54 -11.61
CA GLU A 112 -28.93 -4.94 -12.62
C GLU A 112 -27.55 -4.56 -12.05
N GLN A 113 -27.49 -4.09 -10.80
CA GLN A 113 -26.24 -3.72 -10.13
C GLN A 113 -25.37 -4.95 -9.89
N ILE A 114 -25.97 -6.08 -9.50
CA ILE A 114 -25.26 -7.36 -9.35
C ILE A 114 -24.70 -7.83 -10.71
N ASN A 115 -25.47 -7.68 -11.79
CA ASN A 115 -24.99 -8.02 -13.12
C ASN A 115 -23.81 -7.15 -13.56
N GLU A 116 -23.78 -5.87 -13.18
CA GLU A 116 -22.65 -4.98 -13.42
C GLU A 116 -21.41 -5.38 -12.60
N GLU A 117 -21.57 -5.68 -11.31
CA GLU A 117 -20.50 -6.17 -10.46
C GLU A 117 -19.93 -7.51 -10.95
N LEU A 118 -20.78 -8.44 -11.41
CA LEU A 118 -20.33 -9.70 -12.03
C LEU A 118 -19.52 -9.48 -13.31
N ARG A 119 -19.84 -8.46 -14.12
CA ARG A 119 -18.99 -8.08 -15.28
C ARG A 119 -17.65 -7.52 -14.84
N LEU A 120 -17.58 -6.81 -13.70
CA LEU A 120 -16.32 -6.38 -13.12
C LEU A 120 -15.53 -7.58 -12.61
N VAL A 121 -16.17 -8.53 -11.93
CA VAL A 121 -15.55 -9.79 -11.48
C VAL A 121 -14.95 -10.55 -12.66
N ASP A 122 -15.64 -10.69 -13.79
CA ASP A 122 -15.08 -11.30 -15.00
C ASP A 122 -13.81 -10.58 -15.50
N LYS A 123 -13.78 -9.24 -15.46
CA LYS A 123 -12.56 -8.47 -15.78
C LYS A 123 -11.44 -8.72 -14.78
N ILE A 124 -11.75 -8.78 -13.48
CA ILE A 124 -10.76 -9.09 -12.43
C ILE A 124 -10.16 -10.48 -12.67
N LEU A 125 -11.01 -11.49 -12.87
CA LEU A 125 -10.59 -12.88 -13.11
C LEU A 125 -9.71 -13.01 -14.36
N LYS A 126 -9.99 -12.25 -15.42
CA LYS A 126 -9.16 -12.19 -16.64
C LYS A 126 -7.81 -11.49 -16.45
N SER A 127 -7.68 -10.67 -15.41
CA SER A 127 -6.44 -9.94 -15.09
C SER A 127 -5.46 -10.74 -14.22
N VAL A 128 -5.87 -11.92 -13.73
CA VAL A 128 -5.03 -12.72 -12.83
C VAL A 128 -3.74 -13.15 -13.52
N VAL A 129 -2.61 -12.83 -12.88
CA VAL A 129 -1.27 -13.28 -13.29
C VAL A 129 -0.63 -14.01 -12.12
N ILE A 130 -0.24 -15.27 -12.32
CA ILE A 130 0.56 -16.00 -11.34
C ILE A 130 2.03 -15.58 -11.48
N VAL A 131 2.61 -15.12 -10.39
CA VAL A 131 4.01 -14.68 -10.34
C VAL A 131 4.92 -15.91 -10.21
N PRO A 132 5.96 -16.04 -11.06
CA PRO A 132 6.93 -17.12 -10.94
C PRO A 132 7.57 -17.15 -9.55
N PRO A 133 7.88 -18.35 -8.99
CA PRO A 133 8.43 -18.47 -7.63
C PRO A 133 9.64 -17.57 -7.34
N GLY A 134 10.53 -17.39 -8.32
CA GLY A 134 11.72 -16.55 -8.19
C GLY A 134 11.44 -15.04 -8.03
N ASP A 135 10.27 -14.57 -8.49
CA ASP A 135 9.91 -13.16 -8.53
C ASP A 135 8.89 -12.76 -7.43
N ARG A 136 8.32 -13.74 -6.71
CA ARG A 136 7.28 -13.50 -5.69
C ARG A 136 7.71 -12.53 -4.59
N LYS A 137 8.96 -12.68 -4.12
CA LYS A 137 9.52 -11.75 -3.12
C LYS A 137 9.53 -10.32 -3.65
N LEU A 138 9.96 -10.12 -4.90
CA LEU A 138 9.98 -8.79 -5.51
C LEU A 138 8.56 -8.24 -5.65
N ALA A 139 7.59 -9.05 -6.07
CA ALA A 139 6.19 -8.62 -6.17
C ALA A 139 5.63 -8.18 -4.80
N SER A 140 5.82 -8.99 -3.75
CA SER A 140 5.41 -8.65 -2.38
C SER A 140 6.11 -7.40 -1.85
N ASP A 141 7.41 -7.25 -2.13
CA ASP A 141 8.19 -6.09 -1.70
C ASP A 141 7.72 -4.81 -2.42
N MET A 142 7.37 -4.91 -3.71
CA MET A 142 6.82 -3.79 -4.49
C MET A 142 5.43 -3.37 -4.02
N GLU A 143 4.57 -4.31 -3.62
CA GLU A 143 3.27 -4.02 -3.02
C GLU A 143 3.43 -3.22 -1.71
N LYS A 144 4.33 -3.65 -0.84
CA LYS A 144 4.63 -2.94 0.42
C LYS A 144 5.17 -1.53 0.15
N PHE A 145 5.95 -1.37 -0.91
CA PHE A 145 6.42 -0.06 -1.35
C PHE A 145 5.24 0.83 -1.79
N ASP A 146 4.30 0.30 -2.58
CA ASP A 146 3.14 1.07 -3.06
C ASP A 146 2.20 1.46 -1.91
N ARG A 147 1.94 0.54 -0.97
CA ARG A 147 1.20 0.83 0.27
C ARG A 147 1.88 1.92 1.11
N PHE A 148 3.21 1.94 1.15
CA PHE A 148 3.97 2.99 1.83
C PHE A 148 3.78 4.36 1.15
N GLN A 149 3.79 4.43 -0.18
CA GLN A 149 3.51 5.66 -0.92
C GLN A 149 2.08 6.15 -0.68
N GLY A 150 1.08 5.26 -0.76
CA GLY A 150 -0.32 5.58 -0.44
C GLY A 150 -0.48 6.13 0.97
N ALA A 151 0.18 5.51 1.96
CA ALA A 151 0.16 5.99 3.33
C ALA A 151 0.83 7.36 3.52
N LEU A 152 1.93 7.61 2.82
CA LEU A 152 2.59 8.92 2.81
C LEU A 152 1.69 9.98 2.17
N ALA A 153 1.00 9.67 1.07
CA ALA A 153 0.04 10.57 0.45
C ALA A 153 -1.18 10.86 1.35
N ALA A 154 -1.70 9.83 2.04
CA ALA A 154 -2.80 9.99 3.00
C ALA A 154 -2.43 10.85 4.20
N SER A 155 -1.14 10.85 4.60
CA SER A 155 -0.66 11.69 5.70
C SER A 155 -0.79 13.19 5.42
N TYR A 156 -0.82 13.61 4.16
CA TYR A 156 -1.07 15.00 3.79
C TYR A 156 -2.49 15.44 4.16
N ASP A 157 -3.49 14.57 4.02
CA ASP A 157 -4.86 14.90 4.42
C ASP A 157 -4.95 15.15 5.95
N LEU A 158 -4.17 14.40 6.74
CA LEU A 158 -4.06 14.61 8.19
C LEU A 158 -3.34 15.93 8.51
N LEU A 159 -2.26 16.23 7.80
CA LEU A 159 -1.50 17.46 7.99
C LEU A 159 -2.34 18.69 7.64
N ASP A 160 -3.01 18.67 6.49
CA ASP A 160 -3.85 19.77 6.02
C ASP A 160 -5.01 20.01 7.00
N ASN A 161 -5.67 18.94 7.47
CA ASN A 161 -6.73 19.08 8.47
C ASN A 161 -6.21 19.64 9.82
N ALA A 162 -4.99 19.26 10.22
CA ALA A 162 -4.36 19.79 11.43
C ALA A 162 -3.98 21.28 11.29
N ILE A 163 -3.54 21.70 10.09
CA ILE A 163 -3.23 23.10 9.78
C ILE A 163 -4.51 23.94 9.78
N GLU A 164 -5.55 23.49 9.08
CA GLU A 164 -6.85 24.18 9.00
C GLU A 164 -7.52 24.37 10.36
N SER A 165 -7.24 23.48 11.31
CA SER A 165 -7.79 23.52 12.66
C SER A 165 -6.87 24.18 13.69
N ASP A 166 -5.74 24.77 13.28
CA ASP A 166 -4.70 25.32 14.16
C ASP A 166 -4.21 24.32 15.24
N SER A 167 -4.24 23.03 14.92
CA SER A 167 -3.89 21.93 15.82
C SER A 167 -2.37 21.71 15.83
N PHE A 168 -1.60 22.67 16.37
CA PHE A 168 -0.14 22.70 16.28
C PHE A 168 0.57 21.45 16.80
N VAL A 169 0.03 20.77 17.82
CA VAL A 169 0.61 19.50 18.32
C VAL A 169 0.48 18.40 17.26
N GLU A 170 -0.65 18.33 16.57
CA GLU A 170 -0.90 17.39 15.49
C GLU A 170 -0.04 17.71 14.26
N VAL A 171 0.08 19.00 13.89
CA VAL A 171 1.01 19.45 12.84
C VAL A 171 2.44 18.96 13.12
N ILE A 172 2.92 19.12 14.36
CA ILE A 172 4.24 18.63 14.78
C ILE A 172 4.33 17.10 14.67
N ALA A 173 3.30 16.37 15.11
CA ALA A 173 3.30 14.92 15.09
C ALA A 173 3.30 14.35 13.67
N VAL A 174 2.40 14.84 12.81
CA VAL A 174 2.27 14.41 11.41
C VAL A 174 3.51 14.79 10.61
N SER A 175 4.01 16.03 10.76
CA SER A 175 5.25 16.46 10.08
C SER A 175 6.46 15.61 10.50
N ALA A 176 6.56 15.23 11.78
CA ALA A 176 7.62 14.32 12.23
C ALA A 176 7.52 12.94 11.58
N ASN A 177 6.29 12.43 11.42
CA ASN A 177 6.06 11.15 10.74
C ASN A 177 6.42 11.22 9.24
N GLN A 178 6.06 12.30 8.56
CA GLN A 178 6.44 12.53 7.16
C GLN A 178 7.96 12.67 6.98
N ILE A 179 8.66 13.37 7.89
CA ILE A 179 10.14 13.42 7.91
C ILE A 179 10.74 12.01 7.98
N ASP A 180 10.26 11.19 8.92
CA ASP A 180 10.73 9.80 9.08
C ASP A 180 10.46 8.98 7.80
N ALA A 181 9.27 9.14 7.20
CA ALA A 181 8.89 8.47 5.97
C ALA A 181 9.76 8.87 4.76
N PHE A 182 10.00 10.17 4.55
CA PHE A 182 10.87 10.65 3.48
C PHE A 182 12.32 10.17 3.65
N LEU A 183 12.83 10.11 4.89
CA LEU A 183 14.16 9.55 5.15
C LEU A 183 14.21 8.05 4.85
N ARG A 184 13.20 7.26 5.24
CA ARG A 184 13.11 5.83 4.92
C ARG A 184 13.16 5.59 3.41
N LEU A 185 12.34 6.31 2.66
CA LEU A 185 12.32 6.21 1.20
C LEU A 185 13.68 6.61 0.59
N SER A 186 14.25 7.71 1.07
CA SER A 186 15.57 8.18 0.65
C SER A 186 16.67 7.17 0.93
N ILE A 187 16.64 6.47 2.07
CA ILE A 187 17.59 5.40 2.42
C ILE A 187 17.44 4.23 1.46
N VAL A 188 16.21 3.80 1.16
CA VAL A 188 15.93 2.72 0.19
C VAL A 188 16.55 3.06 -1.17
N ILE A 189 16.27 4.26 -1.69
CA ILE A 189 16.82 4.71 -2.98
C ILE A 189 18.35 4.80 -2.92
N ALA A 190 18.93 5.34 -1.84
CA ALA A 190 20.37 5.45 -1.67
C ALA A 190 21.07 4.07 -1.66
N ILE A 191 20.45 3.06 -1.02
CA ILE A 191 20.95 1.68 -1.03
C ILE A 191 20.90 1.11 -2.45
N GLN A 192 19.78 1.28 -3.16
CA GLN A 192 19.62 0.80 -4.53
C GLN A 192 20.61 1.47 -5.49
N LEU A 193 20.81 2.79 -5.38
CA LEU A 193 21.80 3.55 -6.14
C LEU A 193 23.22 3.05 -5.88
N LYS A 194 23.57 2.80 -4.61
CA LYS A 194 24.91 2.33 -4.21
C LYS A 194 25.19 0.91 -4.69
N ASN A 195 24.20 0.03 -4.61
CA ASN A 195 24.37 -1.40 -4.87
C ASN A 195 23.96 -1.83 -6.29
N GLN A 196 23.38 -0.92 -7.08
CA GLN A 196 22.84 -1.19 -8.41
C GLN A 196 21.84 -2.35 -8.44
N THR A 197 20.86 -2.29 -7.54
CA THR A 197 19.89 -3.39 -7.30
C THR A 197 18.45 -2.92 -7.37
N ASP A 198 17.57 -3.83 -7.78
CA ASP A 198 16.11 -3.69 -7.70
C ASP A 198 15.55 -4.09 -6.33
N GLU A 199 16.38 -4.70 -5.47
CA GLU A 199 15.96 -5.12 -4.15
C GLU A 199 15.48 -3.92 -3.34
N VAL A 200 14.27 -4.03 -2.76
CA VAL A 200 13.71 -3.02 -1.88
C VAL A 200 13.99 -3.45 -0.44
N PRO A 201 14.80 -2.71 0.34
CA PRO A 201 15.08 -3.06 1.74
C PRO A 201 13.86 -2.83 2.65
N ILE A 202 12.91 -3.77 2.62
CA ILE A 202 11.56 -3.65 3.19
C ILE A 202 11.51 -3.30 4.67
N LYS A 203 12.53 -3.65 5.45
CA LYS A 203 12.65 -3.24 6.86
C LYS A 203 12.53 -1.72 7.10
N TYR A 204 12.73 -0.89 6.07
CA TYR A 204 12.53 0.55 6.15
C TYR A 204 11.09 0.99 5.84
N LEU A 205 10.32 0.20 5.08
CA LEU A 205 9.01 0.59 4.54
C LEU A 205 7.84 -0.17 5.17
N PHE A 206 8.10 -1.32 5.79
CA PHE A 206 7.07 -2.16 6.39
C PHE A 206 7.54 -2.72 7.73
N GLN A 207 6.58 -2.91 8.64
CA GLN A 207 6.77 -3.54 9.94
C GLN A 207 5.51 -4.36 10.23
N ALA A 208 5.65 -5.67 10.43
CA ALA A 208 4.54 -6.52 10.88
C ALA A 208 4.19 -6.26 12.35
N GLU A 209 3.01 -6.69 12.80
CA GLU A 209 2.50 -6.41 14.16
C GLU A 209 3.41 -6.95 15.28
N ASP A 210 4.04 -8.10 15.05
CA ASP A 210 4.93 -8.77 15.99
C ASP A 210 6.42 -8.40 15.82
N GLU A 211 6.75 -7.55 14.84
CA GLU A 211 8.11 -7.13 14.57
C GLU A 211 8.53 -5.90 15.37
N ARG A 212 9.77 -5.92 15.88
CA ARG A 212 10.38 -4.75 16.50
C ARG A 212 10.81 -3.74 15.44
N GLY A 213 10.05 -2.67 15.31
CA GLY A 213 10.33 -1.56 14.39
C GLY A 213 11.68 -0.87 14.61
N LEU A 214 12.19 -0.25 13.54
CA LEU A 214 13.34 0.65 13.60
C LEU A 214 12.97 1.92 14.34
N MET A 215 13.74 2.25 15.38
CA MET A 215 13.60 3.52 16.09
C MET A 215 13.92 4.70 15.16
N GLU A 216 13.17 5.78 15.26
CA GLU A 216 13.37 7.01 14.47
C GLU A 216 14.82 7.55 14.51
N ARG A 217 15.47 7.55 15.68
CA ARG A 217 16.90 7.94 15.77
C ARG A 217 17.81 7.05 14.94
N LYS A 218 17.48 5.75 14.81
CA LYS A 218 18.21 4.83 13.96
C LYS A 218 18.01 5.15 12.47
N ILE A 219 16.83 5.64 12.08
CA ILE A 219 16.58 6.15 10.73
C ILE A 219 17.46 7.36 10.45
N TYR A 220 17.60 8.29 11.40
CA TYR A 220 18.49 9.45 11.23
C TYR A 220 19.96 9.02 11.08
N ASP A 221 20.41 8.09 11.91
CA ASP A 221 21.77 7.54 11.84
C ASP A 221 22.04 6.83 10.52
N ASP A 222 21.07 6.04 10.03
CA ASP A 222 21.16 5.36 8.75
C ASP A 222 21.13 6.37 7.58
N ALA A 223 20.31 7.42 7.64
CA ALA A 223 20.29 8.47 6.64
C ALA A 223 21.65 9.19 6.54
N LEU A 224 22.31 9.44 7.66
CA LEU A 224 23.68 9.98 7.68
C LEU A 224 24.67 8.97 7.09
N LYS A 225 24.62 7.70 7.53
CA LYS A 225 25.48 6.61 7.06
C LYS A 225 25.42 6.42 5.54
N TYR A 226 24.23 6.53 4.95
CA TYR A 226 24.01 6.39 3.51
C TYR A 226 24.14 7.71 2.73
N ASN A 227 24.63 8.78 3.37
CA ASN A 227 24.81 10.11 2.78
C ASN A 227 23.51 10.71 2.19
N VAL A 228 22.36 10.36 2.74
CA VAL A 228 21.08 11.00 2.43
C VAL A 228 21.07 12.41 3.01
N ILE A 229 21.54 12.57 4.25
CA ILE A 229 21.62 13.84 4.96
C ILE A 229 23.05 14.13 5.41
N LYS A 230 23.34 15.40 5.74
CA LYS A 230 24.65 15.83 6.27
C LYS A 230 24.62 15.91 7.79
N ASP A 231 25.80 16.07 8.43
CA ASP A 231 25.92 16.19 9.88
C ASP A 231 25.05 17.30 10.49
N ASN A 232 24.92 18.44 9.80
CA ASN A 232 24.09 19.55 10.28
C ASN A 232 22.60 19.18 10.28
N ASP A 233 22.14 18.45 9.26
CA ASP A 233 20.77 17.96 9.18
C ASP A 233 20.50 16.93 10.27
N HIS A 234 21.44 15.99 10.47
CA HIS A 234 21.35 14.97 11.52
C HIS A 234 21.24 15.60 12.92
N LYS A 235 22.05 16.62 13.21
CA LYS A 235 21.98 17.36 14.47
C LYS A 235 20.64 18.06 14.66
N GLU A 236 20.12 18.71 13.61
CA GLU A 236 18.84 19.41 13.66
C GLU A 236 17.67 18.43 13.86
N LEU A 237 17.63 17.33 13.12
CA LEU A 237 16.61 16.29 13.27
C LEU A 237 16.61 15.70 14.70
N ASN A 238 17.79 15.44 15.27
CA ASN A 238 17.90 15.00 16.66
C ASN A 238 17.45 16.06 17.67
N SER A 239 17.65 17.34 17.37
CA SER A 239 17.16 18.46 18.17
C SER A 239 15.63 18.53 18.14
N LEU A 240 15.04 18.42 16.94
CA LEU A 240 13.59 18.35 16.73
C LEU A 240 13.00 17.14 17.48
N TYR A 241 13.54 15.93 17.31
CA TYR A 241 13.09 14.74 18.05
C TYR A 241 12.99 14.98 19.57
N LYS A 242 14.00 15.61 20.18
CA LYS A 242 13.97 15.98 21.60
C LYS A 242 12.90 17.04 21.91
N LEU A 243 12.69 17.99 21.01
CA LEU A 243 11.65 19.00 21.12
C LEU A 243 10.24 18.39 21.03
N ARG A 244 9.93 17.55 20.05
CA ARG A 244 8.64 16.83 19.99
C ARG A 244 8.41 15.99 21.23
N ASN A 245 9.40 15.26 21.73
CA ASN A 245 9.22 14.48 22.95
C ASN A 245 8.85 15.36 24.16
N ARG A 246 9.30 16.62 24.19
CA ARG A 246 8.83 17.58 25.20
C ARG A 246 7.40 18.04 24.91
N VAL A 247 7.08 18.38 23.67
CA VAL A 247 5.73 18.84 23.27
C VAL A 247 4.67 17.75 23.43
N ILE A 248 4.96 16.48 23.12
CA ILE A 248 3.97 15.40 23.17
C ILE A 248 3.90 14.78 24.56
N HIS A 249 5.05 14.37 25.13
CA HIS A 249 5.05 13.57 26.36
C HIS A 249 5.26 14.38 27.64
N ARG A 250 5.76 15.61 27.53
CA ARG A 250 6.14 16.40 28.71
C ARG A 250 5.53 17.79 28.72
N TYR A 251 4.52 18.06 27.88
CA TYR A 251 3.92 19.37 27.76
C TYR A 251 3.55 19.95 29.13
N ILE A 252 2.76 19.19 29.89
CA ILE A 252 2.24 19.52 31.23
C ILE A 252 3.36 19.78 32.24
N ILE A 253 4.46 19.02 32.15
CA ILE A 253 5.58 19.07 33.11
C ILE A 253 6.79 19.87 32.57
N SER A 254 6.59 20.69 31.53
CA SER A 254 7.62 21.49 30.90
C SER A 254 7.25 22.97 30.89
N ASN A 255 8.23 23.84 30.64
CA ASN A 255 8.00 25.27 30.51
C ASN A 255 7.52 25.68 29.09
N ILE A 256 7.20 24.72 28.21
CA ILE A 256 6.66 25.01 26.88
C ILE A 256 5.26 25.61 27.06
N LYS A 257 5.02 26.75 26.43
CA LYS A 257 3.72 27.42 26.45
C LYS A 257 3.02 27.18 25.12
N THR A 258 1.68 27.23 25.12
CA THR A 258 0.88 27.12 23.88
C THR A 258 1.32 28.12 22.82
N ARG A 259 1.68 29.35 23.23
CA ARG A 259 2.16 30.40 22.32
C ARG A 259 3.45 30.05 21.57
N ASP A 260 4.23 29.09 22.07
CA ASP A 260 5.48 28.67 21.45
C ASP A 260 5.23 27.62 20.33
N LEU A 261 4.07 26.95 20.37
CA LEU A 261 3.72 25.87 19.44
C LEU A 261 3.68 26.28 17.96
N PRO A 262 3.16 27.45 17.56
CA PRO A 262 3.17 27.85 16.15
C PRO A 262 4.59 27.91 15.56
N GLY A 263 5.54 28.49 16.31
CA GLY A 263 6.94 28.57 15.88
C GLY A 263 7.62 27.20 15.86
N ILE A 264 7.24 26.28 16.75
CA ILE A 264 7.74 24.91 16.73
C ILE A 264 7.17 24.15 15.53
N ALA A 265 5.87 24.28 15.26
CA ALA A 265 5.21 23.66 14.12
C ALA A 265 5.84 24.13 12.79
N LEU A 266 6.11 25.42 12.64
CA LEU A 266 6.79 25.96 11.47
C LEU A 266 8.15 25.29 11.22
N ARG A 267 8.97 25.12 12.27
CA ARG A 267 10.26 24.42 12.14
C ARG A 267 10.12 22.98 11.67
N TYR A 268 9.04 22.30 12.07
CA TYR A 268 8.75 20.94 11.63
C TYR A 268 8.35 20.90 10.15
N VAL A 269 7.49 21.82 9.70
CA VAL A 269 7.11 21.95 8.29
C VAL A 269 8.32 22.28 7.41
N GLU A 270 9.18 23.22 7.85
CA GLU A 270 10.42 23.56 7.14
C GLU A 270 11.39 22.37 7.03
N ALA A 271 11.56 21.62 8.12
CA ALA A 271 12.38 20.41 8.11
C ALA A 271 11.78 19.32 7.20
N CYS A 272 10.46 19.17 7.22
CA CYS A 272 9.72 18.25 6.35
C CYS A 272 9.98 18.56 4.87
N GLU A 273 9.78 19.81 4.46
CA GLU A 273 10.03 20.24 3.07
C GLU A 273 11.49 20.06 2.66
N LYS A 274 12.43 20.37 3.55
CA LYS A 274 13.86 20.16 3.30
C LYS A 274 14.17 18.69 3.00
N VAL A 275 13.64 17.77 3.79
CA VAL A 275 13.86 16.33 3.60
C VAL A 275 13.14 15.83 2.35
N ARG A 276 11.94 16.33 2.05
CA ARG A 276 11.21 16.01 0.80
C ARG A 276 12.02 16.41 -0.44
N LEU A 277 12.69 17.57 -0.41
CA LEU A 277 13.55 18.00 -1.52
C LEU A 277 14.79 17.10 -1.69
N ILE A 278 15.37 16.60 -0.58
CA ILE A 278 16.46 15.60 -0.62
C ILE A 278 15.97 14.32 -1.30
N LEU A 279 14.78 13.84 -0.93
CA LEU A 279 14.16 12.67 -1.55
C LEU A 279 14.00 12.89 -3.06
N ARG A 280 13.39 14.01 -3.46
CA ARG A 280 13.19 14.36 -4.88
C ARG A 280 14.50 14.34 -5.67
N ASP A 281 15.59 14.80 -5.08
CA ASP A 281 16.90 14.79 -5.73
C ASP A 281 17.46 13.37 -5.88
N LEU A 282 17.13 12.44 -4.98
CA LEU A 282 17.48 11.02 -5.09
C LEU A 282 16.61 10.29 -6.13
N GLU A 283 15.31 10.55 -6.15
CA GLU A 283 14.39 10.01 -7.16
C GLU A 283 14.83 10.44 -8.57
N ASN A 284 15.17 11.72 -8.73
CA ASN A 284 15.72 12.25 -9.97
C ASN A 284 17.05 11.62 -10.40
N LYS A 285 17.87 11.14 -9.46
CA LYS A 285 19.10 10.40 -9.79
C LYS A 285 18.80 8.97 -10.23
N GLN A 286 17.80 8.33 -9.61
CA GLN A 286 17.45 6.95 -9.91
C GLN A 286 16.69 6.79 -11.23
N LYS A 287 15.93 7.79 -11.68
CA LYS A 287 15.11 7.72 -12.89
C LYS A 287 15.85 7.29 -14.16
N ASP A 288 17.14 7.64 -14.26
CA ASP A 288 17.96 7.34 -15.43
C ASP A 288 18.67 5.98 -15.33
N CYS A 289 18.60 5.31 -14.17
CA CYS A 289 19.17 4.00 -13.93
C CYS A 289 18.30 2.87 -14.53
N GLN A 290 18.92 1.72 -14.79
CA GLN A 290 18.21 0.50 -15.21
C GLN A 290 17.66 -0.32 -14.02
N TYR A 291 17.93 0.14 -12.80
CA TYR A 291 17.63 -0.57 -11.56
C TYR A 291 16.95 0.34 -10.53
N GLY A 292 16.36 -0.27 -9.51
CA GLY A 292 15.72 0.40 -8.39
C GLY A 292 14.30 0.87 -8.70
N VAL A 293 13.53 1.20 -7.66
CA VAL A 293 12.07 1.39 -7.77
C VAL A 293 11.62 2.48 -8.74
N TYR A 294 12.42 3.54 -8.92
CA TYR A 294 12.18 4.60 -9.91
C TYR A 294 12.99 4.44 -11.20
N GLY A 295 13.77 3.37 -11.33
CA GLY A 295 14.55 3.08 -12.53
C GLY A 295 13.67 2.71 -13.74
N LYS A 296 14.28 2.72 -14.92
CA LYS A 296 13.61 2.47 -16.22
C LYS A 296 12.87 1.13 -16.31
N LYS A 297 13.30 0.13 -15.53
CA LYS A 297 12.66 -1.19 -15.50
C LYS A 297 11.23 -1.13 -14.97
N PHE A 298 10.96 -0.32 -13.94
CA PHE A 298 9.64 -0.25 -13.32
C PHE A 298 8.80 0.92 -13.82
N MET A 299 9.41 1.88 -14.54
CA MET A 299 8.73 3.03 -15.16
C MET A 299 7.88 3.88 -14.19
N LYS A 300 8.15 3.83 -12.88
CA LYS A 300 7.38 4.58 -11.86
C LYS A 300 7.62 6.10 -11.85
N PHE A 301 8.55 6.60 -12.68
CA PHE A 301 8.91 8.02 -12.77
C PHE A 301 8.39 8.68 -14.07
N SER A 302 7.24 8.26 -14.57
CA SER A 302 6.53 8.98 -15.64
C SER A 302 5.77 10.18 -15.06
N GLU A 303 5.48 11.18 -15.88
CA GLU A 303 4.49 12.20 -15.48
C GLU A 303 3.18 11.50 -15.12
N PRO A 304 2.53 11.87 -14.00
CA PRO A 304 1.29 11.24 -13.60
C PRO A 304 0.20 11.57 -14.62
N ASP A 305 -0.34 10.54 -15.25
CA ASP A 305 -1.58 10.64 -16.01
C ASP A 305 -2.80 10.55 -15.08
N ASP A 306 -3.99 10.81 -15.62
CA ASP A 306 -5.24 10.77 -14.85
C ASP A 306 -5.45 9.41 -14.16
N GLU A 307 -4.99 8.32 -14.78
CA GLU A 307 -5.14 6.98 -14.21
C GLU A 307 -4.16 6.75 -13.04
N ALA A 308 -2.95 7.28 -13.12
CA ALA A 308 -1.99 7.27 -12.00
C ALA A 308 -2.52 8.07 -10.81
N ILE A 309 -3.15 9.23 -11.06
CA ILE A 309 -3.78 10.02 -10.00
C ILE A 309 -4.94 9.24 -9.36
N LYS A 310 -5.79 8.59 -10.17
CA LYS A 310 -6.89 7.76 -9.67
C LYS A 310 -6.41 6.60 -8.80
N ARG A 311 -5.34 5.91 -9.23
CA ARG A 311 -4.73 4.83 -8.43
C ARG A 311 -4.22 5.36 -7.09
N LEU A 312 -3.49 6.49 -7.10
CA LEU A 312 -3.04 7.12 -5.87
C LEU A 312 -4.21 7.50 -4.94
N PHE A 313 -5.31 8.00 -5.49
CA PHE A 313 -6.49 8.33 -4.69
C PHE A 313 -7.13 7.08 -4.07
N ALA A 314 -7.17 5.98 -4.81
CA ALA A 314 -7.64 4.71 -4.28
C ALA A 314 -6.70 4.17 -3.17
N ASP A 315 -5.38 4.28 -3.33
CA ASP A 315 -4.41 3.87 -2.29
C ASP A 315 -4.56 4.73 -1.01
N VAL A 316 -4.86 6.03 -1.19
CA VAL A 316 -5.17 6.93 -0.08
C VAL A 316 -6.48 6.53 0.61
N ASN A 317 -7.51 6.19 -0.16
CA ASN A 317 -8.79 5.70 0.38
C ASN A 317 -8.61 4.39 1.16
N ASP A 318 -7.80 3.46 0.63
CA ASP A 318 -7.43 2.21 1.31
C ASP A 318 -6.67 2.45 2.61
N LYS A 319 -5.95 3.57 2.72
CA LYS A 319 -5.29 3.93 3.98
C LYS A 319 -6.25 4.54 4.99
N HIS A 320 -7.12 5.44 4.57
CA HIS A 320 -8.01 6.16 5.48
C HIS A 320 -9.17 5.30 5.95
N LEU A 321 -9.82 4.58 5.04
CA LEU A 321 -11.02 3.77 5.28
C LEU A 321 -12.13 4.53 6.04
N ILE A 322 -12.16 5.86 5.91
CA ILE A 322 -13.17 6.71 6.52
C ILE A 322 -13.69 7.73 5.50
N ARG A 323 -15.00 7.95 5.55
CA ARG A 323 -15.72 8.80 4.59
C ARG A 323 -15.22 10.24 4.55
N LYS A 324 -14.73 10.78 5.68
CA LYS A 324 -14.23 12.16 5.78
C LYS A 324 -13.10 12.44 4.78
N PHE A 325 -12.23 11.46 4.54
CA PHE A 325 -11.06 11.61 3.66
C PHE A 325 -11.22 10.86 2.34
N ALA A 326 -12.43 10.39 2.02
CA ALA A 326 -12.69 9.67 0.78
C ALA A 326 -12.50 10.62 -0.41
N ARG A 327 -11.49 10.33 -1.23
CA ARG A 327 -11.22 11.01 -2.50
C ARG A 327 -12.11 10.40 -3.58
N LYS A 328 -12.76 11.24 -4.38
CA LYS A 328 -13.50 10.78 -5.56
C LYS A 328 -12.54 10.25 -6.59
N VAL A 329 -12.78 9.03 -7.07
CA VAL A 329 -11.93 8.36 -8.08
C VAL A 329 -12.57 8.40 -9.49
N THR A 330 -13.72 9.08 -9.63
CA THR A 330 -14.43 9.32 -10.89
C THR A 330 -14.03 10.66 -11.50
N ASN A 331 -13.93 10.72 -12.84
CA ASN A 331 -14.00 12.01 -13.54
C ASN A 331 -15.48 12.43 -13.57
N ASP A 332 -15.76 13.69 -13.25
CA ASP A 332 -17.05 14.30 -13.61
C ASP A 332 -17.29 14.23 -15.13
#